data_AF-A0A497BXJ2-F1
#
_entry.id   AF-A0A497BXJ2-F1
#
_cell.length_a   1.000
_cell.length_b   1.000
_cell.length_c   1.000
_cell.angle_alpha   90.00
_cell.angle_beta   90.00
_cell.angle_gamma   90.00
#
_symmetry.space_group_name_H-M   'P 1'
#
loop_
_entity.id
_entity.type
_entity.pdbx_description
1 polymer ?
#
loop_
_entity_poly.entity_id
_entity_poly.type
_entity_poly.pdbx_seq_one_letter_code
_entity_poly.pdbx_strand_id
1 'polypeptide(L)'
;MFEQEEDKVVMQDELTTLKDRAKQLGISHHPSIGLEKLKAKVNAAMQDEPAEDIRESIAEEAITAKQVITPIIKKEETKRARRVRLVKEASRLVRVRVANMNPNKKEWEGDIYTVSNSVVGTFKKYLLYNAEDGWHMPNIIVKHLQERKCQVFYTIKNSRGAKVRKGKLIKELSIEILPNLTPKELQDLATRQAMANKID
;
A
#
# COMPACT_ATOMS: atom_id res chain seq x y z
N MET A 1 6.66 -2.30 -49.80
CA MET A 1 5.39 -1.67 -49.39
C MET A 1 4.17 -2.54 -49.75
N PHE A 2 4.25 -3.42 -50.76
CA PHE A 2 3.16 -4.31 -51.17
C PHE A 2 2.93 -5.54 -50.27
N GLU A 3 3.96 -6.09 -49.62
CA GLU A 3 3.80 -7.29 -48.75
C GLU A 3 2.96 -7.05 -47.49
N GLN A 4 2.91 -5.83 -46.95
CA GLN A 4 2.15 -5.54 -45.72
C GLN A 4 0.64 -5.37 -45.97
N GLU A 5 0.22 -5.19 -47.21
CA GLU A 5 -1.20 -5.09 -47.57
C GLU A 5 -1.80 -6.49 -47.78
N GLU A 6 -1.07 -7.40 -48.41
CA GLU A 6 -1.54 -8.78 -48.64
C GLU A 6 -1.79 -9.53 -47.32
N ASP A 7 -0.89 -9.43 -46.34
CA ASP A 7 -1.05 -10.09 -45.03
C ASP A 7 -2.29 -9.59 -44.25
N LYS A 8 -2.66 -8.32 -44.41
CA LYS A 8 -3.83 -7.74 -43.72
C LYS A 8 -5.14 -8.19 -44.33
N VAL A 9 -5.18 -8.43 -45.64
CA VAL A 9 -6.37 -8.95 -46.32
C VAL A 9 -6.62 -10.40 -45.90
N VAL A 10 -5.57 -11.24 -45.88
CA VAL A 10 -5.66 -12.65 -45.46
C VAL A 10 -6.18 -12.77 -44.02
N MET A 11 -5.70 -11.91 -43.10
CA MET A 11 -6.18 -11.89 -41.72
C MET A 11 -7.66 -11.49 -41.56
N GLN A 12 -8.20 -10.66 -42.44
CA GLN A 12 -9.62 -10.27 -42.37
C GLN A 12 -10.54 -11.39 -42.86
N ASP A 13 -10.12 -12.14 -43.88
CA ASP A 13 -10.85 -13.30 -44.41
C ASP A 13 -10.85 -14.49 -43.43
N GLU A 14 -9.76 -14.71 -42.70
CA GLU A 14 -9.74 -15.72 -41.63
C GLU A 14 -10.66 -15.35 -40.46
N LEU A 15 -10.81 -14.06 -40.15
CA LEU A 15 -11.66 -13.62 -39.05
C LEU A 15 -13.15 -13.78 -39.37
N THR A 16 -13.57 -13.50 -40.61
CA THR A 16 -14.97 -13.65 -41.03
C THR A 16 -15.38 -15.13 -41.03
N THR A 17 -14.54 -16.01 -41.59
CA THR A 17 -14.79 -17.47 -41.58
C THR A 17 -14.89 -18.05 -40.16
N LEU A 18 -14.08 -17.57 -39.22
CA LEU A 18 -14.16 -17.99 -37.81
C LEU A 18 -15.41 -17.47 -37.09
N LYS A 19 -15.93 -16.28 -37.44
CA LYS A 19 -17.18 -15.75 -36.88
C LYS A 19 -18.39 -16.56 -37.32
N ASP A 20 -18.41 -16.99 -38.59
CA ASP A 20 -19.48 -17.84 -39.12
C ASP A 20 -19.46 -19.23 -38.47
N ARG A 21 -18.26 -19.81 -38.30
CA ARG A 21 -18.09 -21.09 -37.59
C ARG A 21 -18.51 -20.99 -36.11
N ALA A 22 -18.17 -19.89 -35.43
CA ALA A 22 -18.61 -19.63 -34.06
C ALA A 22 -20.13 -19.48 -33.96
N LYS A 23 -20.78 -18.86 -34.95
CA LYS A 23 -22.25 -18.72 -35.02
C LYS A 23 -22.95 -20.06 -35.23
N GLN A 24 -22.37 -20.95 -36.06
CA GLN A 24 -22.87 -22.31 -36.26
C GLN A 24 -22.74 -23.17 -34.98
N LEU A 25 -21.68 -22.97 -34.19
CA LEU A 25 -21.44 -23.65 -32.92
C LEU A 25 -22.17 -23.00 -31.73
N GLY A 26 -22.96 -21.94 -31.94
CA GLY A 26 -23.70 -21.26 -30.87
C GLY A 26 -22.84 -20.45 -29.88
N ILE A 27 -21.59 -20.12 -30.23
CA ILE A 27 -20.64 -19.43 -29.34
C ILE A 27 -20.84 -17.92 -29.44
N SER A 28 -21.28 -17.31 -28.33
CA SER A 28 -21.40 -15.85 -28.21
C SER A 28 -20.02 -15.18 -28.18
N HIS A 29 -19.82 -14.19 -29.05
CA HIS A 29 -18.60 -13.41 -29.15
C HIS A 29 -18.89 -11.93 -29.38
N HIS A 30 -17.94 -11.07 -28.98
CA HIS A 30 -18.06 -9.62 -29.18
C HIS A 30 -17.77 -9.26 -30.65
N PRO A 31 -18.49 -8.31 -31.28
CA PRO A 31 -18.30 -7.94 -32.69
C PRO A 31 -16.86 -7.59 -33.10
N SER A 32 -16.07 -7.05 -32.16
CA SER A 32 -14.65 -6.67 -32.33
C SER A 32 -13.64 -7.62 -31.65
N ILE A 33 -13.98 -8.91 -31.49
CA ILE A 33 -13.04 -9.90 -30.97
C ILE A 33 -11.86 -10.13 -31.93
N GLY A 34 -10.64 -10.24 -31.37
CA GLY A 34 -9.43 -10.54 -32.13
C GLY A 34 -9.34 -12.00 -32.58
N LEU A 35 -8.63 -12.23 -33.69
CA LEU A 35 -8.45 -13.52 -34.38
C LEU A 35 -8.01 -14.65 -33.44
N GLU A 36 -6.97 -14.41 -32.64
CA GLU A 36 -6.40 -15.39 -31.70
C GLU A 36 -7.40 -15.85 -30.63
N LYS A 37 -8.19 -14.90 -30.09
CA LYS A 37 -9.18 -15.20 -29.03
C LYS A 37 -10.40 -15.94 -29.57
N LEU A 38 -10.80 -15.65 -30.81
CA LEU A 38 -11.91 -16.34 -31.45
C LEU A 38 -11.50 -17.76 -31.85
N LYS A 39 -10.28 -17.94 -32.38
CA LYS A 39 -9.70 -19.25 -32.69
C LYS A 39 -9.60 -20.15 -31.44
N ALA A 40 -9.14 -19.60 -30.32
CA ALA A 40 -9.08 -20.33 -29.05
C ALA A 40 -10.48 -20.78 -28.56
N LYS A 41 -11.49 -19.91 -28.62
CA LYS A 41 -12.87 -20.26 -28.23
C LYS A 41 -13.51 -21.31 -29.14
N VAL A 42 -13.30 -21.21 -30.45
CA VAL A 42 -13.84 -22.17 -31.41
C VAL A 42 -13.18 -23.53 -31.25
N ASN A 43 -11.85 -23.60 -31.07
CA ASN A 43 -11.15 -24.86 -30.85
C ASN A 43 -11.55 -25.52 -29.53
N ALA A 44 -11.69 -24.74 -28.44
CA ALA A 44 -12.15 -25.26 -27.16
C ALA A 44 -13.56 -25.87 -27.24
N ALA A 45 -14.47 -25.24 -28.00
CA ALA A 45 -15.80 -25.78 -28.23
C ALA A 45 -15.81 -27.01 -29.14
N MET A 46 -14.79 -27.21 -29.99
CA MET A 46 -14.64 -28.42 -30.80
C MET A 46 -13.95 -29.58 -30.07
N GLN A 47 -13.30 -29.32 -28.93
CA GLN A 47 -12.53 -30.32 -28.17
C GLN A 47 -13.29 -30.92 -26.97
N ASP A 48 -14.56 -30.55 -26.73
CA ASP A 48 -15.41 -31.09 -25.66
C ASP A 48 -14.74 -31.12 -24.26
N GLU A 49 -14.01 -30.06 -23.91
CA GLU A 49 -13.62 -29.79 -22.53
C GLU A 49 -14.61 -28.82 -21.86
N PRO A 50 -15.14 -29.15 -20.67
CA PRO A 50 -16.20 -28.38 -20.01
C PRO A 50 -15.72 -26.98 -19.58
N ALA A 51 -16.58 -25.99 -19.83
CA ALA A 51 -16.30 -24.55 -19.77
C ALA A 51 -16.11 -23.93 -18.36
N GLU A 52 -16.04 -24.72 -17.28
CA GLU A 52 -15.95 -24.19 -15.91
C GLU A 52 -14.53 -24.12 -15.35
N ASP A 53 -13.65 -25.08 -15.64
CA ASP A 53 -12.27 -25.10 -15.09
C ASP A 53 -11.31 -24.10 -15.78
N ILE A 54 -11.74 -23.53 -16.91
CA ILE A 54 -10.93 -22.58 -17.69
C ILE A 54 -11.17 -21.13 -17.21
N ARG A 55 -12.30 -20.83 -16.53
CA ARG A 55 -12.59 -19.47 -16.04
C ARG A 55 -11.68 -19.06 -14.88
N GLU A 56 -11.27 -19.99 -14.02
CA GLU A 56 -10.33 -19.74 -12.94
C GLU A 56 -8.87 -19.65 -13.45
N SER A 57 -8.46 -20.55 -14.34
CA SER A 57 -7.08 -20.54 -14.88
C SER A 57 -6.78 -19.35 -15.80
N ILE A 58 -7.74 -18.89 -16.62
CA ILE A 58 -7.54 -17.67 -17.45
C ILE A 58 -7.57 -16.40 -16.59
N ALA A 59 -8.29 -16.38 -15.46
CA ALA A 59 -8.34 -15.23 -14.57
C ALA A 59 -6.97 -15.02 -13.86
N GLU A 60 -6.30 -16.09 -13.46
CA GLU A 60 -5.00 -16.01 -12.78
C GLU A 60 -3.84 -15.72 -13.75
N GLU A 61 -3.87 -16.23 -14.98
CA GLU A 61 -2.87 -15.90 -15.99
C GLU A 61 -3.05 -14.49 -16.60
N ALA A 62 -4.29 -14.01 -16.72
CA ALA A 62 -4.55 -12.64 -17.20
C ALA A 62 -4.19 -11.55 -16.17
N ILE A 63 -4.17 -11.87 -14.87
CA ILE A 63 -3.69 -10.96 -13.82
C ILE A 63 -2.16 -10.92 -13.78
N THR A 64 -1.50 -12.04 -14.07
CA THR A 64 -0.03 -12.15 -14.06
C THR A 64 0.62 -11.52 -15.30
N ALA A 65 0.06 -11.70 -16.49
CA ALA A 65 0.62 -11.14 -17.73
C ALA A 65 0.45 -9.61 -17.87
N LYS A 66 -0.51 -8.99 -17.17
CA LYS A 66 -0.73 -7.54 -17.21
C LYS A 66 0.22 -6.74 -16.31
N GLN A 67 0.95 -7.41 -15.40
CA GLN A 67 1.82 -6.73 -14.44
C GLN A 67 3.29 -6.60 -14.86
N VAL A 68 3.77 -7.29 -15.90
CA VAL A 68 5.23 -7.42 -16.09
C VAL A 68 5.84 -6.49 -17.15
N ILE A 69 5.09 -5.93 -18.11
CA ILE A 69 5.70 -5.09 -19.16
C ILE A 69 4.83 -3.90 -19.54
N THR A 70 4.68 -2.94 -18.61
CA THR A 70 4.55 -1.54 -19.03
C THR A 70 5.78 -0.80 -18.53
N PRO A 71 6.58 -0.19 -19.42
CA PRO A 71 7.69 0.63 -18.97
C PRO A 71 7.13 1.74 -18.09
N ILE A 72 7.64 1.82 -16.87
CA ILE A 72 7.32 2.84 -15.87
C ILE A 72 7.86 4.17 -16.39
N ILE A 73 7.16 4.76 -17.37
CA ILE A 73 7.28 6.16 -17.67
C ILE A 73 6.78 6.83 -16.41
N LYS A 74 7.69 7.43 -15.63
CA LYS A 74 7.34 8.33 -14.53
C LYS A 74 6.47 9.43 -15.15
N LYS A 75 5.15 9.23 -15.16
CA LYS A 75 4.19 10.30 -15.45
C LYS A 75 4.60 11.43 -14.54
N GLU A 76 5.01 12.55 -15.12
CA GLU A 76 5.29 13.76 -14.37
C GLU A 76 3.99 14.13 -13.65
N GLU A 77 3.90 13.73 -12.38
CA GLU A 77 2.73 13.99 -11.56
C GLU A 77 2.52 15.50 -11.52
N THR A 78 1.31 15.94 -11.87
CA THR A 78 0.91 17.33 -11.64
C THR A 78 1.13 17.66 -10.17
N LYS A 79 1.57 18.90 -9.86
CA LYS A 79 1.86 19.36 -8.48
C LYS A 79 0.73 19.01 -7.48
N ARG A 80 -0.53 19.10 -7.92
CA ARG A 80 -1.72 18.71 -7.13
C ARG A 80 -1.77 17.21 -6.83
N ALA A 81 -1.53 16.35 -7.82
CA ALA A 81 -1.52 14.90 -7.64
C ALA A 81 -0.42 14.47 -6.65
N ARG A 82 0.78 15.07 -6.78
CA ARG A 82 1.88 14.85 -5.83
C ARG A 82 1.50 15.22 -4.41
N ARG A 83 0.85 16.38 -4.21
CA ARG A 83 0.39 16.83 -2.89
C ARG A 83 -0.60 15.85 -2.28
N VAL A 84 -1.61 15.40 -3.04
CA VAL A 84 -2.60 14.42 -2.57
C VAL A 84 -1.94 13.12 -2.16
N ARG A 85 -0.97 12.62 -2.94
CA ARG A 85 -0.22 11.42 -2.58
C ARG A 85 0.53 11.59 -1.25
N LEU A 86 1.25 12.70 -1.08
CA LEU A 86 2.02 12.96 0.14
C LEU A 86 1.12 13.16 1.36
N VAL A 87 -0.03 13.81 1.20
CA VAL A 87 -1.03 13.95 2.27
C VAL A 87 -1.54 12.57 2.68
N LYS A 88 -1.90 11.72 1.70
CA LYS A 88 -2.36 10.34 1.96
C LYS A 88 -1.30 9.47 2.65
N GLU A 89 -0.04 9.63 2.26
CA GLU A 89 1.07 8.92 2.90
C GLU A 89 1.31 9.42 4.34
N ALA A 90 1.23 10.74 4.55
CA ALA A 90 1.41 11.37 5.86
C ALA A 90 0.26 11.02 6.83
N SER A 91 -0.98 10.99 6.33
CA SER A 91 -2.18 10.70 7.11
C SER A 91 -2.40 9.20 7.37
N ARG A 92 -1.62 8.32 6.73
CA ARG A 92 -1.70 6.87 6.94
C ARG A 92 -1.51 6.56 8.42
N LEU A 93 -2.48 5.88 9.03
CA LEU A 93 -2.39 5.44 10.42
C LEU A 93 -1.46 4.24 10.51
N VAL A 94 -0.54 4.29 11.47
CA VAL A 94 0.39 3.22 11.81
C VAL A 94 0.21 2.90 13.28
N ARG A 95 0.03 1.62 13.58
CA ARG A 95 -0.05 1.12 14.96
C ARG A 95 1.36 1.05 15.54
N VAL A 96 1.61 1.79 16.61
CA VAL A 96 2.92 1.88 17.25
C VAL A 96 2.83 1.68 18.76
N ARG A 97 3.81 0.98 19.33
CA ARG A 97 4.08 0.99 20.77
C ARG A 97 5.27 1.89 21.01
N VAL A 98 5.15 2.83 21.93
CA VAL A 98 6.18 3.85 22.18
C VAL A 98 6.58 3.85 23.64
N ALA A 99 7.88 3.75 23.91
CA ALA A 99 8.47 3.88 25.23
C ALA A 99 9.36 5.13 25.31
N ASN A 100 9.23 5.90 26.39
CA ASN A 100 9.99 7.13 26.59
C ASN A 100 11.36 6.84 27.23
N MET A 101 12.44 7.16 26.52
CA MET A 101 13.83 6.98 26.98
C MET A 101 14.41 8.25 27.60
N ASN A 102 13.67 9.37 27.57
CA ASN A 102 14.13 10.62 28.13
C ASN A 102 14.01 10.59 29.67
N PRO A 103 15.14 10.69 30.42
CA PRO A 103 15.09 10.65 31.88
C PRO A 103 14.26 11.78 32.49
N ASN A 104 14.18 12.95 31.82
CA ASN A 104 13.44 14.11 32.33
C ASN A 104 11.91 13.97 32.18
N LYS A 105 11.44 13.06 31.32
CA LYS A 105 10.03 12.86 31.02
C LYS A 105 9.57 11.42 31.31
N LYS A 106 10.32 10.70 32.14
CA LYS A 106 10.09 9.27 32.39
C LYS A 106 8.73 9.00 33.05
N GLU A 107 8.25 9.93 33.86
CA GLU A 107 6.98 9.82 34.59
C GLU A 107 5.76 10.28 33.78
N TRP A 108 5.96 10.80 32.57
CA TRP A 108 4.85 11.27 31.75
C TRP A 108 4.13 10.07 31.13
N GLU A 109 2.81 10.07 31.20
CA GLU A 109 1.98 9.03 30.57
C GLU A 109 1.87 9.20 29.06
N GLY A 110 1.99 10.43 28.56
CA GLY A 110 1.93 10.74 27.14
C GLY A 110 2.32 12.17 26.84
N ASP A 111 2.41 12.50 25.55
CA ASP A 111 2.72 13.85 25.07
C ASP A 111 1.92 14.16 23.80
N ILE A 112 1.66 15.44 23.55
CA ILE A 112 0.98 15.91 22.34
C ILE A 112 2.03 16.28 21.30
N TYR A 113 2.03 15.57 20.18
CA TYR A 113 2.92 15.89 19.08
C TYR A 113 2.20 16.68 18.01
N THR A 114 2.80 17.81 17.63
CA THR A 114 2.37 18.62 16.51
C THR A 114 3.49 18.64 15.49
N VAL A 115 3.23 18.10 14.29
CA VAL A 115 4.18 18.08 13.18
C VAL A 115 3.52 18.75 11.99
N SER A 116 4.19 19.73 11.38
CA SER A 116 3.67 20.47 10.25
C SER A 116 4.70 20.65 9.15
N ASN A 117 4.22 20.72 7.91
CA ASN A 117 4.99 21.13 6.74
C ASN A 117 4.05 21.77 5.72
N SER A 118 4.58 22.74 4.97
CA SER A 118 3.91 23.44 3.85
C SER A 118 3.12 22.54 2.89
N VAL A 119 3.61 21.33 2.59
CA VAL A 119 3.01 20.45 1.58
C VAL A 119 1.77 19.71 2.11
N VAL A 120 1.91 19.11 3.29
CA VAL A 120 0.91 18.18 3.86
C VAL A 120 0.01 18.81 4.92
N GLY A 121 0.37 19.99 5.41
CA GLY A 121 -0.36 20.69 6.48
C GLY A 121 0.16 20.32 7.87
N THR A 122 -0.71 20.46 8.86
CA THR A 122 -0.39 20.26 10.29
C THR A 122 -1.14 19.05 10.83
N PHE A 123 -0.41 18.15 11.48
CA PHE A 123 -0.96 16.99 12.18
C PHE A 123 -0.67 17.13 13.68
N LYS A 124 -1.71 17.08 14.50
CA LYS A 124 -1.62 17.14 15.96
C LYS A 124 -2.34 15.93 16.55
N LYS A 125 -1.65 15.13 17.38
CA LYS A 125 -2.25 13.96 18.04
C LYS A 125 -1.57 13.69 19.37
N TYR A 126 -2.36 13.33 20.38
CA TYR A 126 -1.87 12.85 21.67
C TYR A 126 -1.38 11.41 21.52
N LEU A 127 -0.17 11.15 22.02
CA LEU A 127 0.43 9.84 22.06
C LEU A 127 0.54 9.39 23.51
N LEU A 128 -0.06 8.23 23.81
CA LEU A 128 0.11 7.54 25.08
C LEU A 128 1.36 6.64 25.02
N TYR A 129 2.23 6.74 26.03
CA TYR A 129 3.40 5.89 26.16
C TYR A 129 3.05 4.57 26.83
N ASN A 130 3.82 3.52 26.52
CA ASN A 130 3.72 2.19 27.10
C ASN A 130 2.32 1.53 26.99
N ALA A 131 1.51 1.94 26.01
CA ALA A 131 0.23 1.30 25.72
C ALA A 131 0.48 -0.13 25.19
N GLU A 132 -0.04 -1.14 25.89
CA GLU A 132 0.17 -2.55 25.54
C GLU A 132 -0.44 -2.90 24.17
N ASP A 133 -1.68 -2.48 23.92
CA ASP A 133 -2.37 -2.70 22.64
C ASP A 133 -1.83 -1.82 21.49
N GLY A 134 -0.87 -0.95 21.77
CA GLY A 134 -0.36 0.03 20.81
C GLY A 134 -1.34 1.16 20.50
N TRP A 135 -0.83 2.20 19.87
CA TRP A 135 -1.56 3.43 19.56
C TRP A 135 -1.48 3.74 18.07
N HIS A 136 -2.58 4.18 17.47
CA HIS A 136 -2.60 4.53 16.05
C HIS A 136 -2.24 6.00 15.86
N MET A 137 -1.14 6.26 15.13
CA MET A 137 -0.65 7.60 14.84
C MET A 137 -0.47 7.83 13.34
N PRO A 138 -0.65 9.07 12.85
CA PRO A 138 -0.26 9.43 11.49
C PRO A 138 1.22 9.15 11.24
N ASN A 139 1.53 8.59 10.07
CA ASN A 139 2.87 8.21 9.66
C ASN A 139 3.87 9.38 9.71
N ILE A 140 3.43 10.61 9.40
CA ILE A 140 4.29 11.80 9.53
C ILE A 140 4.78 12.01 10.98
N ILE A 141 3.91 11.78 11.97
CA ILE A 141 4.29 11.87 13.37
C ILE A 141 5.24 10.73 13.70
N VAL A 142 4.94 9.49 13.30
CA VAL A 142 5.83 8.34 13.56
C VAL A 142 7.24 8.57 13.01
N LYS A 143 7.37 9.05 11.77
CA LYS A 143 8.67 9.42 11.17
C LYS A 143 9.39 10.49 12.00
N HIS A 144 8.68 11.54 12.41
CA HIS A 144 9.25 12.57 13.27
C HIS A 144 9.74 12.00 14.61
N LEU A 145 8.95 11.14 15.26
CA LEU A 145 9.32 10.53 16.54
C LEU A 145 10.55 9.63 16.45
N GLN A 146 10.74 8.92 15.32
CA GLN A 146 11.91 8.06 15.09
C GLN A 146 13.22 8.86 15.00
N GLU A 147 13.15 10.09 14.51
CA GLU A 147 14.30 10.98 14.33
C GLU A 147 14.65 11.78 15.59
N ARG A 148 13.69 11.93 16.52
CA ARG A 148 13.88 12.71 17.76
C ARG A 148 14.95 12.10 18.67
N LYS A 149 15.83 12.98 19.17
CA LYS A 149 16.92 12.63 20.08
C LYS A 149 16.86 13.50 21.34
N CYS A 150 17.25 12.92 22.47
CA CYS A 150 17.47 13.60 23.72
C CYS A 150 18.96 13.59 24.08
N GLN A 151 19.43 14.66 24.73
CA GLN A 151 20.77 14.71 25.28
C GLN A 151 20.77 14.17 26.70
N VAL A 152 21.46 13.05 26.91
CA VAL A 152 21.67 12.45 28.23
C VAL A 152 23.09 12.74 28.67
N PHE A 153 23.24 13.22 29.91
CA PHE A 153 24.55 13.47 30.48
C PHE A 153 25.03 12.28 31.29
N TYR A 154 26.30 11.92 31.12
CA TYR A 154 26.96 10.86 31.87
C TYR A 154 28.32 11.38 32.38
N THR A 155 28.77 10.83 33.50
CA THR A 155 30.00 11.28 34.17
C THR A 155 31.15 10.35 33.81
N ILE A 156 32.21 10.89 33.22
CA ILE A 156 33.45 10.18 32.91
C ILE A 156 34.55 10.66 33.86
N LYS A 157 35.43 9.77 34.30
CA LYS A 157 36.67 10.14 34.99
C LYS A 157 37.74 10.45 33.97
N ASN A 158 38.34 11.63 34.04
CA ASN A 158 39.50 12.00 33.22
C ASN A 158 40.76 11.25 33.70
N SER A 159 41.81 11.25 32.88
CA SER A 159 43.13 10.67 33.22
C SER A 159 43.72 11.22 34.53
N ARG A 160 43.35 12.45 34.94
CA ARG A 160 43.73 13.06 36.23
C ARG A 160 42.76 12.76 37.39
N GLY A 161 41.83 11.82 37.24
CA GLY A 161 40.86 11.43 38.27
C GLY A 161 39.66 12.37 38.46
N ALA A 162 39.66 13.57 37.86
CA ALA A 162 38.55 14.50 37.92
C ALA A 162 37.31 13.97 37.18
N LYS A 163 36.12 14.12 37.80
CA LYS A 163 34.83 13.77 37.19
C LYS A 163 34.40 14.88 36.23
N VAL A 164 34.22 14.56 34.96
CA VAL A 164 33.71 15.48 33.94
C VAL A 164 32.39 14.95 33.38
N ARG A 165 31.39 15.83 33.33
CA ARG A 165 30.07 15.53 32.76
C ARG A 165 30.14 15.71 31.25
N LYS A 166 29.86 14.64 30.48
CA LYS A 166 29.74 14.70 29.01
C LYS A 166 28.31 14.42 28.59
N GLY A 167 27.86 15.06 27.52
CA GLY A 167 26.57 14.79 26.89
C GLY A 167 26.70 13.69 25.82
N LYS A 168 25.69 12.83 25.70
CA LYS A 168 25.48 11.90 24.59
C LYS A 168 24.08 12.13 24.02
N LEU A 169 23.95 12.18 22.70
CA LEU A 169 22.66 12.17 22.04
C LEU A 169 22.18 10.73 21.88
N ILE A 170 21.01 10.44 22.44
CA ILE A 170 20.33 9.14 22.35
C ILE A 170 18.95 9.39 21.73
N LYS A 171 18.32 8.38 21.13
CA LYS A 171 16.92 8.51 20.68
C LYS A 171 16.02 8.84 21.87
N GLU A 172 15.13 9.81 21.71
CA GLU A 172 14.21 10.22 22.78
C GLU A 172 13.19 9.12 23.09
N LEU A 173 12.75 8.41 22.05
CA LEU A 173 11.69 7.42 22.11
C LEU A 173 12.16 6.11 21.47
N SER A 174 11.78 4.98 22.08
CA SER A 174 11.83 3.66 21.45
C SER A 174 10.48 3.38 20.82
N ILE A 175 10.45 3.05 19.53
CA ILE A 175 9.22 2.90 18.76
C ILE A 175 9.22 1.52 18.10
N GLU A 176 8.23 0.71 18.45
CA GLU A 176 7.95 -0.58 17.85
C GLU A 176 6.73 -0.46 16.94
N ILE A 177 6.88 -0.82 15.67
CA ILE A 177 5.78 -0.80 14.70
C ILE A 177 5.06 -2.15 14.80
N LEU A 178 3.78 -2.10 15.15
CA LEU A 178 2.95 -3.29 15.27
C LEU A 178 2.20 -3.56 13.96
N PRO A 179 1.80 -4.82 13.70
CA PRO A 179 0.92 -5.13 12.59
C PRO A 179 -0.44 -4.43 12.75
N ASN A 180 -1.06 -4.12 11.61
CA ASN A 180 -2.41 -3.57 11.60
C ASN A 180 -3.41 -4.57 12.21
N LEU A 181 -4.53 -4.03 12.70
CA LEU A 181 -5.62 -4.85 13.24
C LEU A 181 -6.15 -5.83 12.19
N THR A 182 -6.42 -7.05 12.62
CA THR A 182 -7.08 -8.07 11.81
C THR A 182 -8.55 -7.70 11.56
N PRO A 183 -9.20 -8.26 10.51
CA PRO A 183 -10.61 -7.99 10.24
C PRO A 183 -11.53 -8.29 11.43
N LYS A 184 -11.23 -9.34 12.20
CA LYS A 184 -11.98 -9.70 13.41
C LYS A 184 -11.85 -8.64 14.50
N GLU A 185 -10.64 -8.19 14.78
CA GLU A 185 -10.39 -7.13 15.78
C GLU A 185 -11.03 -5.79 15.39
N LEU A 186 -11.12 -5.49 14.09
CA LEU A 186 -11.84 -4.32 13.58
C LEU A 186 -13.35 -4.40 13.82
N GLN A 187 -13.95 -5.58 13.64
CA GLN A 187 -15.37 -5.80 13.94
C GLN A 187 -15.65 -5.68 15.44
N ASP A 188 -14.78 -6.25 16.29
CA ASP A 188 -14.89 -6.12 17.74
C ASP A 188 -14.76 -4.66 18.20
N LEU A 189 -13.84 -3.90 17.57
CA LEU A 189 -13.67 -2.48 17.82
C LEU A 189 -14.93 -1.69 17.44
N ALA A 190 -15.46 -1.92 16.24
CA ALA A 190 -16.68 -1.27 15.75
C ALA A 190 -17.88 -1.58 16.65
N THR A 191 -18.01 -2.82 17.11
CA THR A 191 -19.05 -3.24 18.05
C THR A 191 -18.94 -2.49 19.38
N ARG A 192 -17.72 -2.39 19.94
CA ARG A 192 -17.48 -1.62 21.18
C ARG A 192 -17.78 -0.13 21.00
N GLN A 193 -17.42 0.46 19.86
CA GLN A 193 -17.71 1.87 19.56
C GLN A 193 -19.21 2.13 19.43
N ALA A 194 -19.95 1.23 18.78
CA ALA A 194 -21.39 1.28 18.65
C ALA A 194 -22.08 1.19 20.02
N MET A 195 -21.67 0.25 20.88
CA MET A 195 -22.20 0.13 22.25
C MET A 195 -21.92 1.37 23.11
N ALA A 196 -20.77 2.01 22.91
CA ALA A 196 -20.39 3.21 23.64
C ALA A 196 -21.06 4.51 23.12
N ASN A 197 -21.88 4.43 22.06
CA ASN A 197 -22.43 5.59 21.33
C ASN A 197 -21.35 6.63 20.96
N LYS A 198 -20.13 6.17 20.67
CA LYS A 198 -18.99 7.00 20.25
C LYS A 198 -18.73 6.83 18.75
N ILE A 199 -19.80 6.92 17.96
CA ILE A 199 -19.69 7.03 16.51
C ILE A 199 -19.56 8.53 16.21
N ASP A 200 -18.43 8.90 15.62
CA ASP A 200 -18.19 10.20 14.98
C ASP A 200 -18.31 10.00 13.46
#